data_AF-A0A351PT14-F1
#
_entry.id   AF-A0A351PT14-F1
#
_cell.length_a   1.000
_cell.length_b   1.000
_cell.length_c   1.000
_cell.angle_alpha   90.00
_cell.angle_beta   90.00
_cell.angle_gamma   90.00
#
_symmetry.space_group_name_H-M   'P 1'
#
loop_
_entity.id
_entity.type
_entity.pdbx_description
1 polymer ?
#
loop_
_entity_poly.entity_id
_entity_poly.type
_entity_poly.pdbx_seq_one_letter_code
_entity_poly.pdbx_strand_id
1 'polypeptide(L)' 'MNGRYVMALDAGTTSVRAIIFNENSEIISIARREITQVYPVSGWVEHDPMEIWSSVPAVAIEAMVKASISP' A
#
# COMPACT_ATOMS: atom_id res chain seq x y z
N MET A 1 14.39 12.48 12.26
CA MET A 1 13.08 13.16 12.30
C MET A 1 12.35 12.66 13.52
N ASN A 2 11.99 13.54 14.45
CA ASN A 2 11.12 13.17 15.57
C ASN A 2 9.73 13.72 15.25
N GLY A 3 8.76 12.84 15.05
CA GLY A 3 7.38 13.18 14.73
C GLY A 3 6.51 11.94 14.81
N ARG A 4 5.22 12.12 15.11
CA ARG A 4 4.24 11.04 15.02
C ARG A 4 3.73 10.97 13.59
N TYR A 5 3.65 9.75 13.07
CA TYR A 5 3.17 9.46 11.73
C TYR A 5 2.03 8.45 11.80
N VAL A 6 1.13 8.51 10.81
CA VAL A 6 0.09 7.52 10.60
C VAL A 6 0.29 6.92 9.22
N MET A 7 0.30 5.59 9.13
CA MET A 7 0.30 4.88 7.85
C MET A 7 -1.12 4.41 7.53
N ALA A 8 -1.63 4.79 6.37
CA ALA A 8 -2.83 4.21 5.79
C ALA A 8 -2.45 3.10 4.81
N LEU A 9 -3.07 1.93 4.95
CA LEU A 9 -2.99 0.83 4.00
C LEU A 9 -4.30 0.77 3.22
N ASP A 10 -4.21 0.89 1.90
CA ASP A 10 -5.35 0.96 0.99
C ASP A 10 -5.21 -0.15 -0.05
N ALA A 11 -5.96 -1.24 0.17
CA ALA A 11 -6.08 -2.35 -0.77
C ALA A 11 -7.23 -2.07 -1.75
N GLY A 12 -6.88 -1.40 -2.85
CA GLY A 12 -7.80 -1.14 -3.94
C GLY A 12 -7.98 -2.36 -4.85
N THR A 13 -8.85 -2.24 -5.84
CA THR A 13 -9.11 -3.33 -6.79
C THR A 13 -7.92 -3.61 -7.69
N THR A 14 -7.18 -2.59 -8.12
CA THR A 14 -6.04 -2.72 -9.06
C THR A 14 -4.67 -2.65 -8.40
N SER A 15 -4.59 -2.17 -7.16
CA SER A 15 -3.32 -2.00 -6.46
C SER A 15 -3.49 -1.92 -4.95
N VAL A 16 -2.44 -2.31 -4.23
CA VAL A 16 -2.28 -2.08 -2.80
C VAL A 16 -1.33 -0.90 -2.59
N ARG A 17 -1.68 -0.01 -1.65
CA ARG A 17 -0.95 1.23 -1.36
C ARG A 17 -0.66 1.40 0.11
N ALA A 18 0.48 2.03 0.40
CA ALA A 18 0.79 2.59 1.72
C ALA A 18 1.00 4.10 1.57
N ILE A 19 0.37 4.88 2.45
CA ILE A 19 0.49 6.33 2.50
C ILE A 19 0.88 6.72 3.92
N ILE A 20 1.95 7.50 4.07
CA ILE A 20 2.38 8.03 5.38
C ILE A 20 1.96 9.49 5.49
N PHE A 21 1.29 9.82 6.58
CA PHE A 21 0.87 11.17 6.93
C PHE A 21 1.59 11.66 8.19
N ASN A 22 1.83 12.97 8.28
CA ASN A 22 2.26 13.63 9.53
C ASN A 22 1.05 14.15 10.34
N GLU A 23 1.33 14.78 11.48
CA GLU A 23 0.29 15.35 12.38
C GLU A 23 -0.57 16.46 11.72
N ASN A 24 -0.08 17.08 10.65
CA ASN A 24 -0.81 18.10 9.88
C ASN A 24 -1.63 17.49 8.73
N SER A 25 -1.75 16.16 8.66
CA SER A 25 -2.39 15.42 7.56
C SER A 25 -1.71 15.60 6.20
N GLU A 26 -0.45 16.02 6.18
CA GLU A 26 0.34 16.14 4.95
C GLU A 26 0.88 14.76 4.56
N ILE A 27 0.86 14.45 3.26
CA ILE A 27 1.43 13.21 2.72
C ILE A 27 2.95 13.35 2.69
N ILE A 28 3.63 12.48 3.44
CA ILE A 28 5.09 12.42 3.51
C ILE A 28 5.65 11.45 2.46
N SER A 29 5.00 10.30 2.27
CA SER A 29 5.39 9.35 1.23
C SER A 29 4.23 8.47 0.79
N ILE A 30 4.37 7.92 -0.42
CA ILE A 30 3.45 6.94 -1.00
C ILE A 30 4.27 5.81 -1.64
N ALA A 31 3.82 4.58 -1.43
CA ALA A 31 4.24 3.41 -2.19
C ALA A 31 3.00 2.66 -2.71
N ARG A 32 3.13 2.01 -3.86
CA ARG A 32 2.04 1.25 -4.48
C ARG A 32 2.57 0.06 -5.25
N ARG A 33 1.80 -1.01 -5.28
CA ARG A 33 2.03 -2.19 -6.13
C ARG A 33 0.73 -2.59 -6.78
N GLU A 34 0.77 -2.79 -8.10
CA GLU A 34 -0.35 -3.34 -8.84
C GLU A 34 -0.57 -4.81 -8.44
N ILE A 35 -1.83 -5.24 -8.47
CA ILE A 35 -2.22 -6.63 -8.25
C ILE A 35 -2.96 -7.15 -9.48
N THR A 36 -2.77 -8.43 -9.76
CA THR A 36 -3.27 -9.06 -10.98
C THR A 36 -4.79 -9.23 -10.92
N GLN A 37 -5.48 -8.82 -11.99
CA GLN A 37 -6.89 -9.14 -12.20
C GLN A 37 -6.99 -10.44 -13.01
N VAL A 38 -7.58 -11.48 -12.45
CA VAL A 38 -7.79 -12.74 -13.16
C VAL A 38 -9.21 -12.76 -13.72
N TYR A 39 -9.35 -13.00 -15.03
CA TYR A 39 -10.63 -13.04 -15.75
C TYR A 39 -10.85 -14.46 -16.32
N PRO A 40 -11.27 -15.44 -15.51
CA PRO A 40 -11.37 -16.84 -15.96
C PRO A 40 -12.51 -17.04 -16.98
N VAL A 41 -13.62 -16.31 -16.81
CA VAL A 41 -14.78 -16.31 -17.70
C VAL A 41 -15.39 -14.90 -17.79
N SER A 42 -16.20 -14.66 -18.83
CA SER A 42 -16.85 -13.36 -19.03
C SER A 42 -17.68 -12.94 -17.81
N GLY A 43 -17.45 -11.72 -17.32
CA GLY A 43 -18.14 -11.15 -16.17
C GLY A 43 -17.56 -11.52 -14.80
N TRP A 44 -16.53 -12.37 -14.74
CA TRP A 44 -15.86 -12.75 -13.48
C TRP A 44 -14.54 -12.01 -13.32
N VAL A 45 -14.25 -11.63 -12.07
CA VAL A 45 -12.96 -11.06 -11.66
C VAL A 45 -12.54 -11.73 -10.36
N GLU A 46 -11.35 -12.30 -10.36
CA GLU A 46 -10.74 -12.95 -9.19
C GLU A 46 -9.39 -12.30 -8.88
N HIS A 47 -9.00 -12.34 -7.60
CA HIS A 47 -7.67 -11.94 -7.12
C HIS A 47 -7.04 -13.09 -6.36
N ASP A 48 -5.70 -13.16 -6.39
CA ASP A 48 -4.95 -14.01 -5.47
C ASP A 48 -4.82 -13.32 -4.10
N PRO A 49 -5.39 -13.88 -3.01
CA PRO A 49 -5.25 -13.32 -1.68
C PRO A 49 -3.79 -13.20 -1.22
N MET A 50 -2.90 -14.08 -1.70
CA MET A 50 -1.48 -14.05 -1.35
C MET A 50 -0.74 -12.92 -2.06
N GLU A 51 -1.14 -12.54 -3.27
CA GLU A 51 -0.60 -11.37 -3.98
C GLU A 51 -0.99 -10.08 -3.24
N ILE A 52 -2.25 -9.97 -2.80
CA ILE A 52 -2.70 -8.84 -1.96
C ILE A 52 -1.91 -8.81 -0.65
N TRP A 53 -1.86 -9.93 0.07
CA TRP A 53 -1.20 -10.01 1.37
C TRP A 53 0.30 -9.70 1.30
N SER A 54 1.01 -10.24 0.31
CA SER A 54 2.45 -9.98 0.14
C SER A 54 2.74 -8.55 -0.30
N SER A 55 1.79 -7.89 -0.98
CA SER A 55 1.91 -6.50 -1.40
C SER A 55 1.87 -5.53 -0.22
N VAL A 56 1.07 -5.81 0.82
CA VAL A 56 0.89 -4.93 2.00
C VAL A 56 2.22 -4.61 2.72
N PRO A 57 3.00 -5.59 3.22
CA PRO A 57 4.27 -5.30 3.88
C PRO A 57 5.29 -4.71 2.90
N ALA A 58 5.24 -5.10 1.62
CA ALA A 58 6.15 -4.56 0.61
C ALA A 58 5.95 -3.04 0.43
N VAL A 59 4.70 -2.57 0.28
CA VAL A 59 4.43 -1.14 0.15
C VAL A 59 4.63 -0.39 1.47
N ALA A 60 4.33 -1.00 2.61
CA ALA A 60 4.56 -0.39 3.93
C ALA A 60 6.05 -0.09 4.16
N ILE A 61 6.92 -1.08 3.90
CA ILE A 61 8.37 -0.92 4.03
C ILE A 61 8.88 0.12 3.03
N GLU A 62 8.45 0.04 1.77
CA GLU A 62 8.86 1.00 0.74
C GLU A 62 8.46 2.44 1.12
N ALA A 63 7.26 2.65 1.65
CA ALA A 63 6.81 3.96 2.10
C ALA A 63 7.67 4.49 3.26
N MET A 64 7.99 3.64 4.25
CA MET A 64 8.85 4.02 5.39
C MET A 64 10.27 4.38 4.92
N VAL A 65 10.85 3.59 4.02
CA VAL A 65 12.17 3.86 3.43
C VAL A 65 12.17 5.19 2.69
N LYS A 66 11.16 5.45 1.84
CA LYS A 66 11.01 6.74 1.13
C LYS A 66 10.88 7.93 2.09
N ALA A 67 10.18 7.74 3.21
CA ALA A 67 10.02 8.75 4.25
C ALA A 67 11.23 8.86 5.20
N SER A 68 12.22 7.96 5.11
CA SER A 68 13.34 7.85 6.06
C SER A 68 12.89 7.74 7.52
N ILE A 69 11.85 6.94 7.78
CA ILE A 69 11.32 6.69 9.13
C ILE A 69 11.38 5.20 9.50
N SER A 70 11.31 4.92 10.80
CA SER A 70 11.22 3.57 11.37
C SER A 70 10.03 3.49 12.36
N PRO A 71 9.55 2.27 12.68
CA PRO A 71 8.57 2.05 13.74
C PRO A 71 9.02 2.56 15.11
#